data_AF-A0A2A4G8H9-F1
#
_entry.id   AF-A0A2A4G8H9-F1
#
_cell.length_a   1.000
_cell.length_b   1.000
_cell.length_c   1.000
_cell.angle_alpha   90.00
_cell.angle_beta   90.00
_cell.angle_gamma   90.00
#
_symmetry.space_group_name_H-M   'P 1'
#
loop_
_entity.id
_entity.type
_entity.pdbx_description
1 polymer ?
#
loop_
_entity_poly.entity_id
_entity_poly.type
_entity_poly.pdbx_seq_one_letter_code
_entity_poly.pdbx_strand_id
1 'polypeptide(L)'
;MIKAFIRKPIVWLGLGIGFIAFFLPFQVHIWDVLHKTAPAEYSVKIETVRMVFEPFIGLILFLDRSLYFLEESVYYPIWILGIYVLVKTLRFGMLTKEGRKGYIGRVLARIPALMGICFAVFVAVLFILWPNNTIVNNSGQEVLVTTHCHTDFSHDGLIDQQGMWQWHKRNGFDAFFITDHKNHQESLAFAEAQRQGGFPMVPLVFVGQEFSGTNHMSLLGLNGSFSTKGFTDQQAIDSTHAHGGVVLMNHWFDGKGNSKESYLALGADGFELENTAEDLFYDPAIHNDIRSFCEAHGLAMVGGADFHGYGRACSLWNAFKIPEWDKLNPKEKEKSVLDIIRSADTTRLRILKYIDRPYYPNQNLFWSPWHTLFNYFRTLNTWQILSWWGWLFMGFTLRKRFVKTQHSKTLFPLVTLLSAGFMLALGLLYGSRATGIPGYSKVYTEYSGILLAVGGFLFGYGLALLYLGYWRPKKKKHAP
;
A
#
# COMPACT_ATOMS: atom_id res chain seq x y z
N MET A 1 -9.21 10.33 -43.86
CA MET A 1 -8.99 10.84 -42.49
C MET A 1 -8.84 9.71 -41.47
N ILE A 2 -9.74 8.72 -41.44
CA ILE A 2 -9.69 7.54 -40.54
C ILE A 2 -8.41 6.69 -40.70
N LYS A 3 -7.99 6.37 -41.93
CA LYS A 3 -6.74 5.63 -42.20
C LYS A 3 -5.47 6.32 -41.66
N ALA A 4 -5.43 7.65 -41.62
CA ALA A 4 -4.30 8.42 -41.09
C ALA A 4 -4.34 8.54 -39.55
N PHE A 5 -5.52 8.39 -38.95
CA PHE A 5 -5.71 8.35 -37.50
C PHE A 5 -5.28 7.01 -36.92
N ILE A 6 -5.67 5.89 -37.55
CA ILE A 6 -5.33 4.52 -37.15
C ILE A 6 -3.81 4.23 -37.20
N ARG A 7 -3.05 4.90 -38.07
CA ARG A 7 -1.59 4.71 -38.17
C ARG A 7 -0.79 5.28 -36.99
N LYS A 8 -1.42 5.89 -35.98
CA LYS A 8 -0.71 6.51 -34.86
C LYS A 8 -0.46 5.48 -33.74
N PRO A 9 0.77 5.37 -33.21
CA PRO A 9 1.09 4.43 -32.13
C PRO A 9 0.17 4.54 -30.90
N ILE A 10 -0.31 5.76 -30.61
CA ILE A 10 -1.20 5.99 -29.46
C ILE A 10 -2.59 5.37 -29.62
N VAL A 11 -3.07 5.28 -30.86
CA VAL A 11 -4.36 4.64 -31.17
C VAL A 11 -4.21 3.14 -30.95
N TRP A 12 -3.10 2.54 -31.40
CA TRP A 12 -2.81 1.12 -31.14
C TRP A 12 -2.64 0.82 -29.65
N LEU A 13 -2.01 1.71 -28.88
CA LEU A 13 -1.92 1.56 -27.43
C LEU A 13 -3.30 1.56 -26.77
N GLY A 14 -4.14 2.55 -27.09
CA GLY A 14 -5.51 2.62 -26.56
C GLY A 14 -6.37 1.41 -26.98
N LEU A 15 -6.24 0.96 -28.24
CA LEU A 15 -6.92 -0.24 -28.73
C LEU A 15 -6.42 -1.50 -28.02
N GLY A 16 -5.11 -1.61 -27.75
CA GLY A 16 -4.53 -2.72 -27.01
C GLY A 16 -5.02 -2.79 -25.57
N ILE A 17 -5.07 -1.64 -24.88
CA ILE A 17 -5.66 -1.55 -23.53
C ILE A 17 -7.11 -2.01 -23.54
N GLY A 18 -7.92 -1.49 -24.47
CA GLY A 18 -9.31 -1.90 -24.63
C GLY A 18 -9.43 -3.40 -24.94
N PHE A 19 -8.60 -3.92 -25.84
CA PHE A 19 -8.61 -5.33 -26.19
C PHE A 19 -8.34 -6.24 -24.98
N ILE A 20 -7.31 -5.94 -24.18
CA ILE A 20 -6.99 -6.72 -22.98
C ILE A 20 -8.14 -6.66 -21.98
N ALA A 21 -8.67 -5.47 -21.72
CA ALA A 21 -9.74 -5.28 -20.75
C ALA A 21 -11.07 -5.97 -21.16
N PHE A 22 -11.43 -5.94 -22.45
CA PHE A 22 -12.69 -6.51 -22.93
C PHE A 22 -12.62 -8.02 -23.21
N PHE A 23 -11.52 -8.51 -23.77
CA PHE A 23 -11.42 -9.90 -24.22
C PHE A 23 -10.69 -10.81 -23.24
N LEU A 24 -9.90 -10.26 -22.32
CA LEU A 24 -9.15 -11.02 -21.31
C LEU A 24 -9.43 -10.50 -19.88
N PRO A 25 -10.70 -10.21 -19.50
CA PRO A 25 -10.99 -9.54 -18.24
C PRO A 25 -10.52 -10.36 -17.04
N PHE A 26 -10.18 -9.64 -15.97
CA PHE A 26 -10.05 -10.19 -14.62
C PHE A 26 -11.05 -9.44 -13.73
N GLN A 27 -12.03 -10.16 -13.21
CA GLN A 27 -13.04 -9.56 -12.34
C GLN A 27 -12.45 -9.29 -10.97
N VAL A 28 -12.35 -8.01 -10.61
CA VAL A 28 -12.05 -7.60 -9.25
C VAL A 28 -13.21 -7.98 -8.32
N HIS A 29 -12.90 -8.64 -7.21
CA HIS A 29 -13.91 -9.10 -6.26
C HIS A 29 -13.35 -9.20 -4.84
N ILE A 30 -14.25 -9.41 -3.88
CA ILE A 30 -13.92 -9.73 -2.49
C ILE A 30 -13.99 -11.25 -2.32
N TRP A 31 -12.96 -11.83 -1.73
CA TRP A 31 -12.82 -13.26 -1.49
C TRP A 31 -12.87 -13.56 0.01
N ASP A 32 -13.75 -14.46 0.42
CA ASP A 32 -13.76 -15.04 1.75
C ASP A 32 -12.71 -16.15 1.82
N VAL A 33 -11.64 -15.88 2.55
CA VAL A 33 -10.51 -16.78 2.71
C VAL A 33 -10.92 -18.04 3.46
N LEU A 34 -11.75 -17.94 4.49
CA LEU A 34 -12.14 -19.08 5.32
C LEU A 34 -13.04 -20.03 4.53
N HIS A 35 -14.11 -19.50 3.94
CA HIS A 35 -15.12 -20.30 3.23
C HIS A 35 -14.76 -20.58 1.77
N LYS A 36 -13.71 -19.95 1.23
CA LYS A 36 -13.26 -20.10 -0.16
C LYS A 36 -14.36 -19.76 -1.18
N THR A 37 -15.03 -18.64 -0.95
CA THR A 37 -16.11 -18.14 -1.82
C THR A 37 -15.95 -16.65 -2.09
N ALA A 38 -16.66 -16.13 -3.09
CA ALA A 38 -16.83 -14.69 -3.30
C ALA A 38 -18.26 -14.32 -2.90
N PRO A 39 -18.52 -13.86 -1.66
CA PRO A 39 -19.87 -13.63 -1.17
C PRO A 39 -20.53 -12.46 -1.92
N ALA A 40 -21.79 -12.62 -2.31
CA ALA A 40 -22.52 -11.66 -3.17
C ALA A 40 -22.88 -10.36 -2.44
N GLU A 41 -22.95 -10.40 -1.11
CA GLU A 41 -23.20 -9.27 -0.23
C GLU A 41 -22.04 -8.25 -0.21
N TYR A 42 -20.85 -8.63 -0.68
CA TYR A 42 -19.69 -7.76 -0.76
C TYR A 42 -19.40 -7.33 -2.19
N SER A 43 -19.21 -6.03 -2.37
CA SER A 43 -18.81 -5.46 -3.66
C SER A 43 -17.70 -4.43 -3.49
N VAL A 44 -17.16 -3.97 -4.61
CA VAL A 44 -16.06 -3.00 -4.63
C VAL A 44 -16.57 -1.67 -5.16
N LYS A 45 -16.37 -0.61 -4.38
CA LYS A 45 -16.56 0.76 -4.82
C LYS A 45 -15.24 1.32 -5.35
N ILE A 46 -15.31 1.90 -6.53
CA ILE A 46 -14.19 2.63 -7.14
C ILE A 46 -14.44 4.13 -6.99
N GLU A 47 -13.51 4.83 -6.36
CA GLU A 47 -13.62 6.28 -6.18
C GLU A 47 -13.58 7.03 -7.51
N THR A 48 -14.41 8.07 -7.67
CA THR A 48 -14.53 8.80 -8.94
C THR A 48 -13.22 9.45 -9.37
N VAL A 49 -12.46 9.99 -8.41
CA VAL A 49 -11.13 10.56 -8.68
C VAL A 49 -10.17 9.50 -9.21
N ARG A 50 -10.23 8.26 -8.69
CA ARG A 50 -9.43 7.14 -9.20
C ARG A 50 -9.80 6.84 -10.65
N MET A 51 -11.09 6.76 -10.99
CA MET A 51 -11.53 6.54 -12.38
C MET A 51 -11.04 7.64 -13.33
N VAL A 52 -11.14 8.91 -12.94
CA VAL A 52 -10.72 10.04 -13.78
C VAL A 52 -9.21 10.08 -13.97
N PHE A 53 -8.42 9.73 -12.96
CA PHE A 53 -6.94 9.75 -13.01
C PHE A 53 -6.34 8.34 -13.10
N GLU A 54 -7.10 7.40 -13.66
CA GLU A 54 -6.77 5.98 -13.73
C GLU A 54 -5.34 5.69 -14.24
N PRO A 55 -4.82 6.35 -15.30
CA PRO A 55 -3.48 6.07 -15.80
C PRO A 55 -2.34 6.38 -14.81
N PHE A 56 -2.61 7.19 -13.79
CA PHE A 56 -1.63 7.57 -12.79
C PHE A 56 -1.92 6.86 -11.46
N ILE A 57 -3.14 7.02 -10.94
CA ILE A 57 -3.53 6.49 -9.63
C ILE A 57 -3.76 4.98 -9.69
N GLY A 58 -4.44 4.51 -10.74
CA GLY A 58 -4.79 3.10 -10.89
C GLY A 58 -3.57 2.20 -10.99
N LEU A 59 -2.58 2.60 -11.79
CA LEU A 59 -1.33 1.86 -11.93
C LEU A 59 -0.52 1.86 -10.62
N ILE A 60 -0.42 3.00 -9.93
CA ILE A 60 0.26 3.10 -8.63
C ILE A 60 -0.38 2.16 -7.61
N LEU A 61 -1.71 2.21 -7.46
CA LEU A 61 -2.45 1.35 -6.54
C LEU A 61 -2.34 -0.14 -6.89
N PHE A 62 -2.27 -0.46 -8.19
CA PHE A 62 -2.06 -1.84 -8.60
C PHE A 62 -0.63 -2.30 -8.29
N LEU A 63 0.38 -1.44 -8.45
CA LEU A 63 1.74 -1.75 -8.03
C LEU A 63 1.82 -1.95 -6.51
N ASP A 64 1.22 -1.04 -5.76
CA ASP A 64 1.16 -1.04 -4.30
C ASP A 64 0.58 -2.32 -3.70
N ARG A 65 -0.39 -2.95 -4.38
CA ARG A 65 -0.98 -4.23 -3.94
C ARG A 65 -0.31 -5.47 -4.50
N SER A 66 0.86 -5.34 -5.11
CA SER A 66 1.62 -6.49 -5.62
C SER A 66 1.95 -7.46 -4.52
N LEU A 67 2.18 -8.72 -4.90
CA LEU A 67 2.44 -9.75 -3.92
C LEU A 67 3.82 -9.49 -3.29
N TYR A 68 4.86 -9.35 -4.10
CA TYR A 68 6.21 -9.16 -3.59
C TYR A 68 6.62 -7.71 -3.85
N PHE A 69 5.94 -6.74 -3.23
CA PHE A 69 6.07 -5.35 -3.68
C PHE A 69 7.52 -4.86 -3.55
N LEU A 70 8.21 -5.07 -2.42
CA LEU A 70 9.57 -4.56 -2.28
C LEU A 70 10.52 -5.32 -3.21
N GLU A 71 10.40 -6.64 -3.35
CA GLU A 71 11.26 -7.40 -4.27
C GLU A 71 10.96 -7.10 -5.74
N GLU A 72 9.71 -6.88 -6.11
CA GLU A 72 9.32 -6.50 -7.46
C GLU A 72 9.77 -5.08 -7.78
N SER A 73 9.74 -4.18 -6.79
CA SER A 73 10.04 -2.75 -6.95
C SER A 73 11.40 -2.50 -7.60
N VAL A 74 12.38 -3.37 -7.37
CA VAL A 74 13.74 -3.25 -7.91
C VAL A 74 13.81 -3.52 -9.42
N TYR A 75 12.89 -4.32 -9.97
CA TYR A 75 12.90 -4.68 -11.39
C TYR A 75 12.29 -3.59 -12.28
N TYR A 76 11.38 -2.76 -11.76
CA TYR A 76 10.84 -1.62 -12.52
C TYR A 76 11.92 -0.64 -13.02
N PRO A 77 12.83 -0.09 -12.17
CA PRO A 77 13.89 0.77 -12.65
C PRO A 77 14.87 0.04 -13.57
N ILE A 78 15.14 -1.26 -13.35
CA ILE A 78 15.99 -2.07 -14.25
C ILE A 78 15.40 -2.10 -15.66
N TRP A 79 14.11 -2.42 -15.80
CA TRP A 79 13.43 -2.43 -17.10
C TRP A 79 13.36 -1.04 -17.74
N ILE A 80 13.04 -0.01 -16.96
CA ILE A 80 12.99 1.37 -17.46
C ILE A 80 14.37 1.80 -17.99
N LEU A 81 15.44 1.51 -17.25
CA LEU A 81 16.81 1.79 -17.66
C LEU A 81 17.23 0.96 -18.87
N GLY A 82 16.92 -0.34 -18.89
CA GLY A 82 17.22 -1.24 -20.00
C GLY A 82 16.56 -0.79 -21.30
N ILE A 83 15.26 -0.49 -21.27
CA ILE A 83 14.52 0.06 -22.42
C ILE A 83 15.10 1.42 -22.83
N TYR A 84 15.40 2.28 -21.86
CA TYR A 84 16.01 3.59 -22.14
C TYR A 84 17.34 3.42 -22.88
N VAL A 85 18.25 2.61 -22.37
CA VAL A 85 19.57 2.34 -22.98
C VAL A 85 19.39 1.71 -24.36
N LEU A 86 18.55 0.69 -24.51
CA LEU A 86 18.27 0.03 -25.78
C LEU A 86 17.81 1.05 -26.85
N VAL A 87 16.79 1.85 -26.53
CA VAL A 87 16.28 2.90 -27.44
C VAL A 87 17.36 3.91 -27.80
N LYS A 88 18.22 4.30 -26.85
CA LYS A 88 19.32 5.23 -27.13
C LYS A 88 20.43 4.61 -27.97
N THR A 89 20.73 3.33 -27.79
CA THR A 89 21.73 2.60 -28.58
C THR A 89 21.25 2.41 -30.02
N LEU A 90 20.01 1.97 -30.22
CA LEU A 90 19.40 1.88 -31.56
C LEU A 90 19.43 3.23 -32.27
N ARG A 91 19.09 4.31 -31.55
CA ARG A 91 19.18 5.67 -32.09
C ARG A 91 20.61 6.09 -32.42
N PHE A 92 21.60 5.69 -31.63
CA PHE A 92 23.01 5.99 -31.89
C PHE A 92 23.49 5.41 -33.23
N GLY A 93 23.08 4.17 -33.55
CA GLY A 93 23.37 3.53 -34.84
C GLY A 93 22.90 4.35 -36.04
N MET A 94 21.75 5.02 -35.90
CA MET A 94 21.14 5.87 -36.93
C MET A 94 21.71 7.30 -37.02
N LEU A 95 22.62 7.71 -36.13
CA LEU A 95 23.20 9.06 -36.14
C LEU A 95 24.40 9.17 -37.09
N THR A 96 24.51 10.34 -37.74
CA THR A 96 25.70 10.77 -38.49
C THR A 96 26.92 10.94 -37.58
N LYS A 97 28.15 10.94 -38.13
CA LYS A 97 29.41 11.15 -37.37
C LYS A 97 29.36 12.40 -36.49
N GLU A 98 28.79 13.50 -36.99
CA GLU A 98 28.60 14.72 -36.20
C GLU A 98 27.57 14.56 -35.07
N GLY A 99 26.47 13.86 -35.33
CA GLY A 99 25.42 13.59 -34.34
C GLY A 99 25.87 12.69 -33.18
N ARG A 100 26.88 11.85 -33.41
CA ARG A 100 27.48 10.96 -32.39
C ARG A 100 28.34 11.72 -31.37
N LYS A 101 28.89 12.89 -31.72
CA LYS A 101 29.74 13.68 -30.80
C LYS A 101 28.97 14.06 -29.53
N GLY A 102 29.47 13.62 -28.38
CA GLY A 102 28.86 13.87 -27.07
C GLY A 102 27.49 13.23 -26.85
N TYR A 103 27.03 12.33 -27.73
CA TYR A 103 25.75 11.64 -27.56
C TYR A 103 25.75 10.73 -26.34
N ILE A 104 26.76 9.88 -26.21
CA ILE A 104 26.91 8.92 -25.10
C ILE A 104 26.94 9.67 -23.76
N GLY A 105 27.76 10.73 -23.64
CA GLY A 105 27.79 11.55 -22.43
C GLY A 105 26.42 12.14 -22.04
N ARG A 106 25.61 12.57 -23.01
CA ARG A 106 24.24 13.04 -22.74
C ARG A 106 23.29 11.92 -22.32
N VAL A 107 23.50 10.71 -22.81
CA VAL A 107 22.71 9.54 -22.42
C VAL A 107 23.03 9.15 -20.99
N LEU A 108 24.32 9.05 -20.65
CA LEU A 108 24.81 8.72 -19.31
C LEU A 108 24.40 9.77 -18.27
N ALA A 109 24.50 11.06 -18.61
CA ALA A 109 24.07 12.15 -17.73
C ALA A 109 22.56 12.19 -17.43
N ARG A 110 21.74 11.30 -18.03
CA ARG A 110 20.31 11.20 -17.70
C ARG A 110 20.00 10.00 -16.82
N ILE A 111 20.93 9.07 -16.66
CA ILE A 111 20.72 7.85 -15.86
C ILE A 111 20.45 8.20 -14.39
N PRO A 112 21.27 9.02 -13.70
CA PRO A 112 21.01 9.35 -12.30
C PRO A 112 19.67 10.07 -12.09
N ALA A 113 19.31 10.97 -13.01
CA ALA A 113 18.02 11.65 -12.99
C ALA A 113 16.84 10.67 -13.21
N LEU A 114 16.98 9.71 -14.12
CA LEU A 114 15.95 8.69 -14.36
C LEU A 114 15.79 7.76 -13.15
N MET A 115 16.89 7.34 -12.52
CA MET A 115 16.86 6.60 -11.26
C MET A 115 16.19 7.40 -10.15
N GLY A 116 16.52 8.68 -10.02
CA GLY A 116 15.90 9.56 -9.03
C GLY A 116 14.39 9.75 -9.24
N ILE A 117 13.93 9.80 -10.49
CA ILE A 117 12.50 9.83 -10.81
C ILE A 117 11.84 8.51 -10.42
N CYS A 118 12.46 7.36 -10.74
CA CYS A 118 11.93 6.05 -10.35
C CYS A 118 11.85 5.92 -8.82
N PHE A 119 12.87 6.39 -8.11
CA PHE A 119 12.89 6.40 -6.65
C PHE A 119 11.79 7.32 -6.08
N ALA A 120 11.57 8.50 -6.65
CA ALA A 120 10.46 9.37 -6.23
C ALA A 120 9.09 8.72 -6.48
N VAL A 121 8.91 7.95 -7.56
CA VAL A 121 7.69 7.17 -7.78
C VAL A 121 7.55 6.08 -6.73
N PHE A 122 8.62 5.36 -6.40
CA PHE A 122 8.63 4.35 -5.32
C PHE A 122 8.23 4.97 -3.96
N VAL A 123 8.82 6.11 -3.60
CA VAL A 123 8.44 6.88 -2.40
C VAL A 123 6.97 7.28 -2.46
N ALA A 124 6.48 7.71 -3.62
CA ALA A 124 5.07 8.08 -3.78
C ALA A 124 4.12 6.88 -3.67
N VAL A 125 4.53 5.69 -4.10
CA VAL A 125 3.75 4.45 -3.93
C VAL A 125 3.66 4.11 -2.44
N LEU A 126 4.78 4.11 -1.72
CA LEU A 126 4.84 3.73 -0.31
C LEU A 126 4.16 4.73 0.63
N PHE A 127 4.43 6.03 0.49
CA PHE A 127 4.13 6.99 1.56
C PHE A 127 2.87 7.83 1.33
N ILE A 128 2.24 7.70 0.16
CA ILE A 128 1.05 8.50 -0.18
C ILE A 128 -0.19 7.63 -0.14
N LEU A 129 -1.18 8.03 0.65
CA LEU A 129 -2.46 7.32 0.80
C LEU A 129 -3.43 7.62 -0.35
N TRP A 130 -3.13 7.08 -1.53
CA TRP A 130 -3.91 7.24 -2.76
C TRP A 130 -5.38 6.80 -2.62
N PRO A 131 -6.33 7.39 -3.38
CA PRO A 131 -7.75 7.02 -3.36
C PRO A 131 -7.99 5.60 -3.87
N ASN A 132 -7.83 4.61 -2.99
CA ASN A 132 -8.01 3.18 -3.21
C ASN A 132 -9.48 2.78 -3.45
N ASN A 133 -9.65 1.59 -4.02
CA ASN A 133 -10.90 0.87 -3.98
C ASN A 133 -11.28 0.50 -2.56
N THR A 134 -12.57 0.54 -2.27
CA THR A 134 -13.11 0.29 -0.95
C THR A 134 -14.16 -0.81 -1.03
N ILE A 135 -14.26 -1.60 0.04
CA ILE A 135 -15.31 -2.61 0.16
C ILE A 135 -16.66 -1.92 0.41
N VAL A 136 -17.72 -2.51 -0.12
CA VAL A 136 -19.11 -2.17 0.20
C VAL A 136 -19.74 -3.41 0.81
N ASN A 137 -20.19 -3.27 2.06
CA ASN A 137 -20.88 -4.30 2.81
C ASN A 137 -22.40 -4.13 2.67
N ASN A 138 -23.08 -5.07 2.02
CA ASN A 138 -24.55 -5.08 1.88
C ASN A 138 -25.21 -6.21 2.71
N SER A 139 -24.48 -6.83 3.64
CA SER A 139 -25.00 -7.96 4.43
C SER A 139 -26.11 -7.57 5.41
N GLY A 140 -26.08 -6.33 5.92
CA GLY A 140 -27.01 -5.82 6.94
C GLY A 140 -26.89 -6.48 8.33
N GLN A 141 -25.99 -7.45 8.50
CA GLN A 141 -25.81 -8.21 9.75
C GLN A 141 -24.34 -8.44 10.12
N GLU A 142 -23.41 -8.13 9.21
CA GLU A 142 -21.98 -8.27 9.44
C GLU A 142 -21.35 -6.89 9.58
N VAL A 143 -20.35 -6.78 10.45
CA VAL A 143 -19.57 -5.56 10.68
C VAL A 143 -18.12 -5.79 10.35
N LEU A 144 -17.48 -4.81 9.73
CA LEU A 144 -16.10 -4.87 9.29
C LEU A 144 -15.17 -4.32 10.36
N VAL A 145 -14.24 -5.16 10.83
CA VAL A 145 -13.34 -4.83 11.94
C VAL A 145 -11.87 -5.15 11.59
N THR A 146 -10.98 -4.21 11.88
CA THR A 146 -9.53 -4.46 11.89
C THR A 146 -9.09 -4.87 13.28
N THR A 147 -8.31 -5.94 13.40
CA THR A 147 -7.77 -6.44 14.67
C THR A 147 -6.33 -6.00 14.95
N HIS A 148 -5.64 -5.42 13.96
CA HIS A 148 -4.22 -5.12 14.04
C HIS A 148 -3.88 -3.87 13.22
N CYS A 149 -3.46 -2.77 13.86
CA CYS A 149 -2.93 -1.57 13.21
C CYS A 149 -2.13 -0.66 14.16
N HIS A 150 -1.27 0.19 13.59
CA HIS A 150 -0.27 0.98 14.30
C HIS A 150 -0.33 2.47 13.96
N THR A 151 -0.20 3.30 14.98
CA THR A 151 -0.13 4.75 14.91
C THR A 151 1.29 5.24 15.19
N ASP A 152 1.50 6.54 15.16
CA ASP A 152 2.77 7.18 15.49
C ASP A 152 3.17 7.09 16.96
N PHE A 153 2.31 6.52 17.81
CA PHE A 153 2.66 6.05 19.15
C PHE A 153 3.29 4.65 19.15
N SER A 154 3.32 3.94 18.02
CA SER A 154 4.17 2.79 17.81
C SER A 154 5.56 3.20 17.30
N HIS A 155 6.56 2.33 17.48
CA HIS A 155 7.93 2.62 17.04
C HIS A 155 8.10 2.66 15.51
N ASP A 156 7.15 2.07 14.77
CA ASP A 156 7.14 1.83 13.33
C ASP A 156 5.99 2.52 12.58
N GLY A 157 5.06 3.19 13.29
CA GLY A 157 3.94 3.89 12.65
C GLY A 157 4.28 5.28 12.09
N LEU A 158 3.63 5.64 10.99
CA LEU A 158 3.72 6.93 10.28
C LEU A 158 2.33 7.55 10.03
N ILE A 159 1.42 7.41 10.99
CA ILE A 159 0.10 8.01 10.93
C ILE A 159 -0.39 8.34 12.33
N ASP A 160 -0.95 9.52 12.52
CA ASP A 160 -1.58 9.88 13.78
C ASP A 160 -2.89 9.12 13.98
N GLN A 161 -3.38 9.03 15.21
CA GLN A 161 -4.63 8.33 15.54
C GLN A 161 -5.83 8.87 14.74
N GLN A 162 -5.88 10.18 14.50
CA GLN A 162 -6.93 10.80 13.69
C GLN A 162 -6.84 10.37 12.23
N GLY A 163 -5.64 10.34 11.64
CA GLY A 163 -5.40 9.82 10.30
C GLY A 163 -5.76 8.34 10.20
N MET A 164 -5.45 7.55 11.23
CA MET A 164 -5.81 6.13 11.30
C MET A 164 -7.33 5.96 11.30
N TRP A 165 -8.06 6.77 12.05
CA TRP A 165 -9.52 6.79 12.04
C TRP A 165 -10.09 7.15 10.67
N GLN A 166 -9.55 8.18 10.00
CA GLN A 166 -9.99 8.57 8.66
C GLN A 166 -9.70 7.49 7.62
N TRP A 167 -8.56 6.80 7.74
CA TRP A 167 -8.20 5.69 6.87
C TRP A 167 -9.19 4.54 7.02
N HIS A 168 -9.53 4.14 8.25
CA HIS A 168 -10.53 3.09 8.50
C HIS A 168 -11.91 3.49 7.99
N LYS A 169 -12.34 4.73 8.27
CA LYS A 169 -13.61 5.28 7.76
C LYS A 169 -13.69 5.19 6.24
N ARG A 170 -12.62 5.61 5.57
CA ARG A 170 -12.56 5.61 4.10
C ARG A 170 -12.60 4.18 3.55
N ASN A 171 -12.02 3.21 4.24
CA ASN A 171 -11.99 1.81 3.80
C ASN A 171 -13.21 0.98 4.25
N GLY A 172 -14.25 1.63 4.77
CA GLY A 172 -15.55 0.98 5.05
C GLY A 172 -15.60 0.18 6.34
N PHE A 173 -14.67 0.39 7.27
CA PHE A 173 -14.71 -0.27 8.57
C PHE A 173 -15.78 0.31 9.48
N ASP A 174 -16.38 -0.55 10.30
CA ASP A 174 -17.34 -0.21 11.34
C ASP A 174 -16.66 -0.01 12.70
N ALA A 175 -15.56 -0.72 12.92
CA ALA A 175 -14.69 -0.58 14.09
C ALA A 175 -13.25 -1.00 13.79
N PHE A 176 -12.32 -0.68 14.68
CA PHE A 176 -10.93 -1.15 14.60
C PHE A 176 -10.24 -1.10 15.95
N PHE A 177 -9.30 -2.02 16.17
CA PHE A 177 -8.37 -1.98 17.28
C PHE A 177 -7.12 -1.19 16.89
N ILE A 178 -6.70 -0.26 17.74
CA ILE A 178 -5.33 0.29 17.70
C ILE A 178 -4.46 -0.60 18.60
N THR A 179 -3.36 -1.12 18.04
CA THR A 179 -2.50 -2.13 18.69
C THR A 179 -1.05 -1.69 18.75
N ASP A 180 -0.77 -0.42 19.05
CA ASP A 180 0.60 0.08 19.17
C ASP A 180 1.45 -0.75 20.13
N HIS A 181 2.74 -0.94 19.83
CA HIS A 181 3.60 -1.90 20.52
C HIS A 181 3.74 -1.72 22.06
N LYS A 182 3.62 -0.48 22.57
CA LYS A 182 3.86 -0.18 23.99
C LYS A 182 2.93 0.86 24.60
N ASN A 183 2.21 1.62 23.79
CA ASN A 183 1.60 2.88 24.19
C ASN A 183 0.06 2.86 24.12
N HIS A 184 -0.54 1.73 24.52
CA HIS A 184 -2.00 1.54 24.51
C HIS A 184 -2.77 2.58 25.34
N GLN A 185 -2.12 3.28 26.28
CA GLN A 185 -2.73 4.37 27.05
C GLN A 185 -3.13 5.55 26.16
N GLU A 186 -2.36 5.86 25.11
CA GLU A 186 -2.72 6.88 24.13
C GLU A 186 -3.95 6.43 23.33
N SER A 187 -4.00 5.15 22.95
CA SER A 187 -5.16 4.54 22.28
C SER A 187 -6.40 4.54 23.16
N LEU A 188 -6.25 4.31 24.47
CA LEU A 188 -7.32 4.40 25.45
C LEU A 188 -7.86 5.83 25.55
N ALA A 189 -7.00 6.82 25.72
CA ALA A 189 -7.40 8.22 25.77
C ALA A 189 -8.16 8.65 24.50
N PHE A 190 -7.70 8.21 23.32
CA PHE A 190 -8.37 8.47 22.05
C PHE A 190 -9.75 7.79 21.94
N ALA A 191 -9.85 6.52 22.35
CA ALA A 191 -11.12 5.79 22.38
C ALA A 191 -12.12 6.40 23.38
N GLU A 192 -11.66 6.85 24.55
CA GLU A 192 -12.48 7.55 25.53
C GLU A 192 -12.97 8.89 25.02
N ALA A 193 -12.09 9.68 24.37
CA ALA A 193 -12.47 10.93 23.73
C ALA A 193 -13.55 10.70 22.67
N GLN A 194 -13.47 9.63 21.88
CA GLN A 194 -14.53 9.25 20.94
C GLN A 194 -15.85 8.97 21.67
N ARG A 195 -15.80 8.12 22.70
CA ARG A 195 -16.99 7.69 23.48
C ARG A 195 -17.65 8.86 24.22
N GLN A 196 -16.89 9.93 24.51
CA GLN A 196 -17.39 11.17 25.10
C GLN A 196 -17.89 12.19 24.06
N GLY A 197 -17.90 11.85 22.77
CA GLY A 197 -18.42 12.70 21.69
C GLY A 197 -17.39 13.67 21.10
N GLY A 198 -16.08 13.46 21.31
CA GLY A 198 -15.02 14.28 20.73
C GLY A 198 -14.95 14.21 19.19
N PHE A 199 -15.40 13.11 18.59
CA PHE A 199 -15.53 12.91 17.14
C PHE A 199 -16.54 11.79 16.82
N PRO A 200 -16.95 11.58 15.55
CA PRO A 200 -18.00 10.63 15.22
C PRO A 200 -17.69 9.19 15.64
N MET A 201 -18.73 8.46 16.05
CA MET A 201 -18.64 7.08 16.59
C MET A 201 -18.31 5.99 15.57
N VAL A 202 -18.33 6.30 14.26
CA VAL A 202 -18.09 5.31 13.20
C VAL A 202 -16.92 5.77 12.32
N PRO A 203 -15.86 4.96 12.18
CA PRO A 203 -15.65 3.67 12.85
C PRO A 203 -15.40 3.81 14.36
N LEU A 204 -15.82 2.82 15.14
CA LEU A 204 -15.59 2.76 16.59
C LEU A 204 -14.15 2.32 16.90
N VAL A 205 -13.48 3.04 17.80
CA VAL A 205 -12.13 2.71 18.26
C VAL A 205 -12.19 1.74 19.44
N PHE A 206 -11.50 0.61 19.27
CA PHE A 206 -11.19 -0.35 20.32
C PHE A 206 -9.71 -0.28 20.71
N VAL A 207 -9.42 -0.74 21.92
CA VAL A 207 -8.07 -0.62 22.50
C VAL A 207 -7.41 -1.99 22.53
N GLY A 208 -6.21 -2.07 21.99
CA GLY A 208 -5.35 -3.23 22.08
C GLY A 208 -3.88 -2.83 22.22
N GLN A 209 -3.00 -3.83 22.18
CA GLN A 209 -1.56 -3.67 22.16
C GLN A 209 -0.94 -4.84 21.39
N GLU A 210 -0.01 -4.56 20.49
CA GLU A 210 0.87 -5.60 19.96
C GLU A 210 2.04 -5.82 20.91
N PHE A 211 2.03 -6.95 21.60
CA PHE A 211 3.11 -7.34 22.47
C PHE A 211 4.20 -8.07 21.69
N SER A 212 5.42 -7.50 21.69
CA SER A 212 6.61 -8.13 21.14
C SER A 212 7.27 -9.06 22.17
N GLY A 213 6.78 -10.30 22.23
CA GLY A 213 7.32 -11.38 23.06
C GLY A 213 8.30 -12.27 22.28
N THR A 214 8.17 -13.60 22.44
CA THR A 214 8.90 -14.54 21.56
C THR A 214 8.39 -14.51 20.12
N ASN A 215 7.11 -14.20 19.93
CA ASN A 215 6.50 -13.72 18.68
C ASN A 215 5.68 -12.47 18.99
N HIS A 216 5.18 -11.82 17.94
CA HIS A 216 4.22 -10.74 18.06
C HIS A 216 2.81 -11.27 18.37
N MET A 217 2.11 -10.58 19.27
CA MET A 217 0.76 -10.94 19.72
C MET A 217 -0.13 -9.71 19.84
N SER A 218 -1.29 -9.73 19.20
CA SER A 218 -2.34 -8.74 19.42
C SER A 218 -3.11 -9.07 20.69
N LEU A 219 -2.92 -8.24 21.72
CA LEU A 219 -3.65 -8.28 22.98
C LEU A 219 -4.85 -7.32 22.87
N LEU A 220 -6.06 -7.84 22.75
CA LEU A 220 -7.25 -7.06 22.41
C LEU A 220 -8.22 -6.91 23.59
N GLY A 221 -8.96 -5.79 23.62
CA GLY A 221 -10.01 -5.54 24.60
C GLY A 221 -9.49 -4.95 25.92
N LEU A 222 -8.48 -4.09 25.84
CA LEU A 222 -7.81 -3.53 27.01
C LEU A 222 -8.57 -2.33 27.59
N ASN A 223 -8.59 -2.19 28.91
CA ASN A 223 -9.35 -1.14 29.63
C ASN A 223 -8.49 -0.19 30.48
N GLY A 224 -7.17 -0.22 30.30
CA GLY A 224 -6.23 0.73 30.92
C GLY A 224 -5.57 0.28 32.24
N SER A 225 -6.07 -0.78 32.90
CA SER A 225 -5.44 -1.34 34.12
C SER A 225 -4.34 -2.37 33.83
N PHE A 226 -3.81 -2.35 32.61
CA PHE A 226 -2.94 -3.36 32.04
C PHE A 226 -1.54 -2.78 31.75
N SER A 227 -0.47 -3.56 31.96
CA SER A 227 0.89 -3.21 31.58
C SER A 227 1.64 -4.48 31.19
N THR A 228 2.47 -4.41 30.15
CA THR A 228 3.25 -5.55 29.64
C THR A 228 4.75 -5.37 29.85
N LYS A 229 5.18 -4.32 30.55
CA LYS A 229 6.59 -4.00 30.68
C LYS A 229 7.30 -5.11 31.46
N GLY A 230 8.22 -5.80 30.78
CA GLY A 230 9.01 -6.89 31.37
C GLY A 230 8.24 -8.21 31.52
N PHE A 231 7.08 -8.34 30.89
CA PHE A 231 6.29 -9.56 30.93
C PHE A 231 6.92 -10.65 30.07
N THR A 232 6.76 -11.91 30.48
CA THR A 232 6.88 -13.06 29.60
C THR A 232 5.62 -13.23 28.76
N ASP A 233 5.66 -14.09 27.73
CA ASP A 233 4.48 -14.40 26.91
C ASP A 233 3.31 -14.89 27.77
N GLN A 234 3.53 -15.80 28.72
CA GLN A 234 2.49 -16.28 29.63
C GLN A 234 1.88 -15.15 30.46
N GLN A 235 2.72 -14.26 31.02
CA GLN A 235 2.22 -13.13 31.82
C GLN A 235 1.37 -12.17 30.99
N ALA A 236 1.76 -11.93 29.74
CA ALA A 236 0.99 -11.10 28.81
C ALA A 236 -0.36 -11.73 28.48
N ILE A 237 -0.39 -13.04 28.20
CA ILE A 237 -1.61 -13.79 27.92
C ILE A 237 -2.53 -13.81 29.13
N ASP A 238 -2.04 -14.26 30.29
CA ASP A 238 -2.81 -14.36 31.53
C ASP A 238 -3.42 -13.02 31.93
N SER A 239 -2.63 -11.94 31.83
CA SER A 239 -3.07 -10.59 32.17
C SER A 239 -4.15 -10.09 31.20
N THR A 240 -4.03 -10.41 29.90
CA THR A 240 -5.04 -10.06 28.89
C THR A 240 -6.37 -10.76 29.19
N HIS A 241 -6.33 -12.07 29.47
CA HIS A 241 -7.51 -12.85 29.80
C HIS A 241 -8.15 -12.43 31.12
N ALA A 242 -7.35 -12.08 32.14
CA ALA A 242 -7.85 -11.57 33.41
C ALA A 242 -8.68 -10.29 33.27
N HIS A 243 -8.46 -9.53 32.19
CA HIS A 243 -9.23 -8.33 31.85
C HIS A 243 -10.36 -8.61 30.84
N GLY A 244 -10.62 -9.87 30.51
CA GLY A 244 -11.67 -10.26 29.56
C GLY A 244 -11.31 -10.02 28.09
N GLY A 245 -10.02 -9.82 27.79
CA GLY A 245 -9.50 -9.69 26.45
C GLY A 245 -9.34 -11.02 25.71
N VAL A 246 -8.74 -10.95 24.52
CA VAL A 246 -8.31 -12.11 23.72
C VAL A 246 -6.91 -11.88 23.17
N VAL A 247 -6.20 -12.96 22.88
CA VAL A 247 -4.83 -12.96 22.35
C VAL A 247 -4.79 -13.62 20.99
N LEU A 248 -4.34 -12.89 19.99
CA LEU A 248 -4.13 -13.39 18.63
C LEU A 248 -2.64 -13.38 18.31
N MET A 249 -2.14 -14.50 17.80
CA MET A 249 -0.77 -14.58 17.30
C MET A 249 -0.65 -13.87 15.97
N ASN A 250 0.16 -12.81 15.90
CA ASN A 250 0.34 -12.01 14.70
C ASN A 250 1.34 -12.68 13.76
N HIS A 251 1.06 -12.61 12.46
CA HIS A 251 1.92 -13.01 11.34
C HIS A 251 2.94 -14.15 11.65
N TRP A 252 2.45 -15.23 12.29
CA TRP A 252 3.31 -16.34 12.74
C TRP A 252 4.07 -17.00 11.58
N PHE A 253 3.50 -16.93 10.37
CA PHE A 253 4.10 -17.41 9.13
C PHE A 253 5.39 -16.70 8.72
N ASP A 254 5.79 -15.62 9.40
CA ASP A 254 7.10 -14.99 9.24
C ASP A 254 8.25 -15.91 9.69
N GLY A 255 7.92 -17.01 10.38
CA GLY A 255 8.88 -17.98 10.88
C GLY A 255 9.68 -17.48 12.08
N LYS A 256 9.22 -16.39 12.72
CA LYS A 256 9.79 -15.84 13.94
C LYS A 256 9.02 -16.40 15.14
N GLY A 257 9.74 -16.89 16.15
CA GLY A 257 9.15 -17.36 17.42
C GLY A 257 9.05 -18.87 17.59
N ASN A 258 8.25 -19.28 18.57
CA ASN A 258 8.06 -20.68 18.98
C ASN A 258 7.05 -21.42 18.07
N SER A 259 6.87 -22.71 18.31
CA SER A 259 5.87 -23.50 17.57
C SER A 259 4.44 -23.11 17.92
N LYS A 260 3.47 -23.39 17.03
CA LYS A 260 2.05 -23.13 17.26
C LYS A 260 1.53 -23.85 18.51
N GLU A 261 2.00 -25.07 18.75
CA GLU A 261 1.67 -25.87 19.94
C GLU A 261 2.12 -25.19 21.22
N SER A 262 3.25 -24.47 21.18
CA SER A 262 3.73 -23.71 22.33
C SER A 262 2.76 -22.57 22.66
N TYR A 263 2.31 -21.80 21.66
CA TYR A 263 1.34 -20.72 21.87
C TYR A 263 -0.05 -21.21 22.27
N LEU A 264 -0.48 -22.36 21.73
CA LEU A 264 -1.69 -23.04 22.19
C LEU A 264 -1.59 -23.41 23.68
N ALA A 265 -0.45 -23.97 24.11
CA ALA A 265 -0.23 -24.35 25.51
C ALA A 265 -0.18 -23.13 26.45
N LEU A 266 0.28 -21.98 25.96
CA LEU A 266 0.24 -20.71 26.70
C LEU A 266 -1.18 -20.11 26.79
N GLY A 267 -2.11 -20.52 25.92
CA GLY A 267 -3.49 -20.07 25.91
C GLY A 267 -3.83 -19.03 24.82
N ALA A 268 -3.13 -18.99 23.69
CA ALA A 268 -3.55 -18.13 22.59
C ALA A 268 -4.98 -18.46 22.10
N ASP A 269 -5.78 -17.43 21.79
CA ASP A 269 -7.18 -17.60 21.33
C ASP A 269 -7.27 -17.81 19.81
N GLY A 270 -6.23 -17.44 19.06
CA GLY A 270 -6.25 -17.52 17.61
C GLY A 270 -4.95 -17.10 16.94
N PHE A 271 -4.96 -17.21 15.61
CA PHE A 271 -3.84 -16.83 14.75
C PHE A 271 -4.33 -15.88 13.64
N GLU A 272 -3.47 -14.95 13.26
CA GLU A 272 -3.59 -14.32 11.96
C GLU A 272 -3.35 -15.37 10.88
N LEU A 273 -4.38 -15.59 10.08
CA LEU A 273 -4.28 -16.42 8.90
C LEU A 273 -3.74 -15.57 7.75
N GLU A 274 -4.29 -14.36 7.55
CA GLU A 274 -3.85 -13.36 6.57
C GLU A 274 -3.16 -12.18 7.27
N ASN A 275 -2.10 -11.61 6.68
CA ASN A 275 -1.57 -10.31 7.08
C ASN A 275 -1.20 -9.50 5.81
N THR A 276 -1.40 -8.18 5.83
CA THR A 276 -1.10 -7.30 4.69
C THR A 276 0.02 -6.29 4.90
N ALA A 277 0.71 -6.31 6.04
CA ALA A 277 2.00 -5.64 6.24
C ALA A 277 3.10 -6.26 5.36
N GLU A 278 4.20 -5.51 5.26
CA GLU A 278 5.43 -5.76 4.49
C GLU A 278 5.64 -7.18 3.94
N ASP A 279 5.42 -7.42 2.64
CA ASP A 279 5.84 -8.63 1.88
C ASP A 279 5.60 -10.01 2.55
N LEU A 280 4.64 -10.12 3.47
CA LEU A 280 4.37 -11.40 4.15
C LEU A 280 3.49 -12.29 3.27
N PHE A 281 4.12 -12.96 2.31
CA PHE A 281 3.45 -13.90 1.42
C PHE A 281 3.47 -15.33 1.94
N TYR A 282 2.31 -15.75 2.45
CA TYR A 282 1.41 -16.70 1.78
C TYR A 282 2.07 -17.84 1.00
N ASP A 283 3.01 -18.54 1.63
CA ASP A 283 3.24 -19.93 1.28
C ASP A 283 1.92 -20.68 1.49
N PRO A 284 1.28 -21.20 0.42
CA PRO A 284 0.02 -21.93 0.56
C PRO A 284 0.14 -23.13 1.50
N ALA A 285 1.34 -23.72 1.64
CA ALA A 285 1.60 -24.79 2.59
C ALA A 285 1.50 -24.28 4.03
N ILE A 286 2.18 -23.18 4.37
CA ILE A 286 2.12 -22.57 5.71
C ILE A 286 0.71 -22.10 6.03
N HIS A 287 0.03 -21.46 5.08
CA HIS A 287 -1.36 -21.04 5.23
C HIS A 287 -2.30 -22.20 5.58
N ASN A 288 -2.19 -23.30 4.83
CA ASN A 288 -3.00 -24.49 5.08
C ASN A 288 -2.62 -25.18 6.39
N ASP A 289 -1.36 -25.12 6.80
CA ASP A 289 -0.85 -25.65 8.05
C ASP A 289 -1.36 -24.87 9.27
N ILE A 290 -1.41 -23.53 9.22
CA ILE A 290 -2.03 -22.69 10.26
C ILE A 290 -3.53 -22.95 10.33
N ARG A 291 -4.22 -22.96 9.17
CA ARG A 291 -5.65 -23.25 9.11
C ARG A 291 -5.98 -24.61 9.75
N SER A 292 -5.30 -25.67 9.32
CA SER A 292 -5.56 -27.02 9.82
C SER A 292 -5.29 -27.12 11.32
N PHE A 293 -4.26 -26.42 11.80
CA PHE A 293 -3.97 -26.32 13.23
C PHE A 293 -5.09 -25.63 14.00
N CYS A 294 -5.61 -24.49 13.50
CA CYS A 294 -6.69 -23.76 14.15
C CYS A 294 -8.00 -24.54 14.17
N GLU A 295 -8.36 -25.18 13.05
CA GLU A 295 -9.53 -26.04 12.94
C GLU A 295 -9.47 -27.24 13.90
N ALA A 296 -8.29 -27.86 14.05
CA ALA A 296 -8.10 -29.02 14.93
C ALA A 296 -8.17 -28.67 16.44
N HIS A 297 -7.90 -27.43 16.81
CA HIS A 297 -7.80 -27.01 18.22
C HIS A 297 -8.86 -25.97 18.63
N GLY A 298 -9.80 -25.63 17.74
CA GLY A 298 -10.86 -24.66 18.05
C GLY A 298 -10.33 -23.25 18.30
N LEU A 299 -9.34 -22.82 17.49
CA LEU A 299 -8.74 -21.49 17.56
C LEU A 299 -9.32 -20.56 16.50
N ALA A 300 -9.41 -19.27 16.82
CA ALA A 300 -9.86 -18.27 15.87
C ALA A 300 -8.85 -18.06 14.74
N MET A 301 -9.38 -17.74 13.56
CA MET A 301 -8.60 -17.31 12.40
C MET A 301 -9.04 -15.92 12.01
N VAL A 302 -8.14 -14.95 12.04
CA VAL A 302 -8.40 -13.55 11.65
C VAL A 302 -7.45 -13.09 10.56
N GLY A 303 -7.76 -11.96 9.93
CA GLY A 303 -6.85 -11.20 9.09
C GLY A 303 -6.26 -10.00 9.84
N GLY A 304 -4.94 -9.84 9.80
CA GLY A 304 -4.20 -8.67 10.28
C GLY A 304 -4.01 -7.63 9.18
N ALA A 305 -4.67 -6.48 9.28
CA ALA A 305 -4.36 -5.40 8.33
C ALA A 305 -2.91 -4.93 8.52
N ASP A 306 -2.50 -4.84 9.80
CA ASP A 306 -1.16 -4.49 10.26
C ASP A 306 -0.65 -3.20 9.58
N PHE A 307 -1.56 -2.23 9.55
CA PHE A 307 -1.36 -1.01 8.82
C PHE A 307 -0.63 0.02 9.67
N HIS A 308 0.49 0.51 9.14
CA HIS A 308 1.39 1.45 9.84
C HIS A 308 1.27 2.89 9.36
N GLY A 309 0.32 3.20 8.47
CA GLY A 309 0.19 4.54 7.87
C GLY A 309 0.89 4.75 6.53
N TYR A 310 1.58 3.73 6.03
CA TYR A 310 2.30 3.69 4.76
C TYR A 310 2.33 2.25 4.23
N GLY A 311 2.86 2.09 3.02
CA GLY A 311 2.88 0.83 2.31
C GLY A 311 1.53 0.50 1.70
N ARG A 312 1.18 -0.78 1.75
CA ARG A 312 0.12 -1.40 0.98
C ARG A 312 -1.26 -0.79 1.28
N ALA A 313 -1.98 -0.44 0.22
CA ALA A 313 -3.37 -0.01 0.32
C ALA A 313 -4.27 -1.14 0.83
N CYS A 314 -5.30 -0.77 1.59
CA CYS A 314 -6.22 -1.70 2.25
C CYS A 314 -6.75 -2.78 1.29
N SER A 315 -6.55 -4.05 1.68
CA SER A 315 -7.00 -5.22 0.93
C SER A 315 -7.51 -6.35 1.81
N LEU A 316 -7.72 -6.12 3.10
CA LEU A 316 -8.11 -7.14 4.07
C LEU A 316 -9.07 -6.57 5.11
N TRP A 317 -10.11 -7.34 5.43
CA TRP A 317 -11.12 -7.01 6.44
C TRP A 317 -11.52 -8.29 7.19
N ASN A 318 -11.91 -8.17 8.45
CA ASN A 318 -12.65 -9.23 9.14
C ASN A 318 -14.13 -8.83 9.20
N ALA A 319 -15.02 -9.71 8.75
CA ALA A 319 -16.45 -9.52 8.89
C ALA A 319 -16.98 -10.36 10.05
N PHE A 320 -17.60 -9.70 11.02
CA PHE A 320 -18.19 -10.31 12.21
C PHE A 320 -19.71 -10.27 12.13
N LYS A 321 -20.38 -11.42 12.20
CA LYS A 321 -21.84 -11.49 12.23
C LYS A 321 -22.38 -11.08 13.61
N ILE A 322 -22.77 -9.82 13.71
CA ILE A 322 -23.32 -9.19 14.92
C ILE A 322 -24.62 -8.48 14.53
N PRO A 323 -25.77 -9.18 14.58
CA PRO A 323 -27.07 -8.59 14.29
C PRO A 323 -27.34 -7.40 15.21
N GLU A 324 -28.05 -6.40 14.67
CA GLU A 324 -28.46 -5.21 15.43
C GLU A 324 -27.29 -4.41 16.03
N TRP A 325 -26.12 -4.42 15.37
CA TRP A 325 -24.93 -3.66 15.79
C TRP A 325 -25.25 -2.23 16.24
N ASP A 326 -26.09 -1.51 15.50
CA ASP A 326 -26.43 -0.11 15.80
C ASP A 326 -27.21 0.09 17.11
N LYS A 327 -27.82 -0.97 17.66
CA LYS A 327 -28.51 -0.93 18.95
C LYS A 327 -27.58 -1.14 20.15
N LEU A 328 -26.39 -1.68 19.90
CA LEU A 328 -25.41 -1.99 20.95
C LEU A 328 -24.65 -0.72 21.37
N ASN A 329 -24.42 -0.59 22.67
CA ASN A 329 -23.51 0.44 23.18
C ASN A 329 -22.03 0.08 22.86
N PRO A 330 -21.07 1.02 22.97
CA PRO A 330 -19.68 0.76 22.59
C PRO A 330 -19.02 -0.44 23.30
N LYS A 331 -19.36 -0.68 24.58
CA LYS A 331 -18.81 -1.81 25.34
C LYS A 331 -19.41 -3.14 24.86
N GLU A 332 -20.70 -3.17 24.56
CA GLU A 332 -21.38 -4.35 24.01
C GLU A 332 -20.88 -4.69 22.61
N LYS A 333 -20.60 -3.67 21.78
CA LYS A 333 -19.98 -3.81 20.46
C LYS A 333 -18.62 -4.50 20.55
N GLU A 334 -17.73 -3.97 21.39
CA GLU A 334 -16.40 -4.53 21.65
C GLU A 334 -16.49 -5.97 22.16
N LYS A 335 -17.32 -6.19 23.19
CA LYS A 335 -17.54 -7.52 23.76
C LYS A 335 -18.04 -8.53 22.72
N SER A 336 -18.95 -8.12 21.84
CA SER A 336 -19.50 -9.02 20.80
C SER A 336 -18.43 -9.49 19.82
N VAL A 337 -17.47 -8.62 19.46
CA VAL A 337 -16.32 -8.99 18.63
C VAL A 337 -15.40 -9.95 19.38
N LEU A 338 -15.03 -9.62 20.62
CA LEU A 338 -14.15 -10.45 21.45
C LEU A 338 -14.74 -11.84 21.72
N ASP A 339 -16.06 -11.93 21.96
CA ASP A 339 -16.74 -13.20 22.22
C ASP A 339 -16.74 -14.10 20.97
N ILE A 340 -16.91 -13.53 19.75
CA ILE A 340 -16.79 -14.31 18.51
C ILE A 340 -15.37 -14.85 18.36
N ILE A 341 -14.34 -14.02 18.58
CA ILE A 341 -12.94 -14.45 18.53
C ILE A 341 -12.70 -15.58 19.55
N ARG A 342 -13.06 -15.38 20.82
CA ARG A 342 -12.84 -16.37 21.89
C ARG A 342 -13.54 -17.70 21.62
N SER A 343 -14.72 -17.67 21.01
CA SER A 343 -15.47 -18.88 20.66
C SER A 343 -14.96 -19.60 19.41
N ALA A 344 -14.04 -18.98 18.66
CA ALA A 344 -13.56 -19.45 17.36
C ALA A 344 -14.69 -19.80 16.37
N ASP A 345 -15.84 -19.11 16.47
CA ASP A 345 -17.02 -19.40 15.66
C ASP A 345 -16.85 -18.91 14.21
N THR A 346 -16.36 -19.81 13.35
CA THR A 346 -16.15 -19.55 11.92
C THR A 346 -17.45 -19.31 11.15
N THR A 347 -18.63 -19.63 11.71
CA THR A 347 -19.92 -19.30 11.08
C THR A 347 -20.29 -17.83 11.25
N ARG A 348 -19.61 -17.13 12.19
CA ARG A 348 -19.82 -15.71 12.51
C ARG A 348 -18.61 -14.84 12.20
N LEU A 349 -17.54 -15.41 11.64
CA LEU A 349 -16.32 -14.71 11.28
C LEU A 349 -15.91 -15.06 9.86
N ARG A 350 -15.62 -14.04 9.05
CA ARG A 350 -15.03 -14.19 7.72
C ARG A 350 -13.81 -13.31 7.60
N ILE A 351 -12.82 -13.79 6.86
CA ILE A 351 -11.66 -13.01 6.45
C ILE A 351 -11.85 -12.65 4.99
N LEU A 352 -12.06 -11.36 4.72
CA LEU A 352 -12.39 -10.84 3.39
C LEU A 352 -11.15 -10.20 2.79
N LYS A 353 -10.75 -10.68 1.60
CA LYS A 353 -9.58 -10.20 0.88
C LYS A 353 -9.98 -9.58 -0.45
N TYR A 354 -9.40 -8.43 -0.76
CA TYR A 354 -9.56 -7.79 -2.07
C TYR A 354 -8.66 -8.46 -3.10
N ILE A 355 -9.25 -8.96 -4.18
CA ILE A 355 -8.55 -9.68 -5.24
C ILE A 355 -8.60 -8.88 -6.55
N ASP A 356 -7.45 -8.38 -7.01
CA ASP A 356 -7.28 -7.74 -8.32
C ASP A 356 -6.34 -8.47 -9.28
N ARG A 357 -5.82 -9.63 -8.87
CA ARG A 357 -4.93 -10.45 -9.71
C ARG A 357 -4.97 -11.92 -9.31
N PRO A 358 -4.54 -12.82 -10.21
CA PRO A 358 -4.23 -14.19 -9.85
C PRO A 358 -3.01 -14.27 -8.92
N TYR A 359 -2.93 -15.33 -8.12
CA TYR A 359 -1.70 -15.69 -7.41
C TYR A 359 -0.56 -15.98 -8.38
N TYR A 360 0.67 -15.61 -8.00
CA TYR A 360 1.90 -15.98 -8.71
C TYR A 360 3.05 -16.17 -7.71
N PRO A 361 3.97 -17.13 -7.95
CA PRO A 361 5.11 -17.35 -7.07
C PRO A 361 6.25 -16.34 -7.30
N ASN A 362 7.14 -16.20 -6.32
CA ASN A 362 8.32 -15.32 -6.37
C ASN A 362 9.48 -15.81 -7.26
N GLN A 363 9.34 -16.92 -8.00
CA GLN A 363 10.45 -17.52 -8.75
C GLN A 363 10.90 -16.72 -9.98
N ASN A 364 10.05 -15.83 -10.52
CA ASN A 364 10.34 -15.12 -11.77
C ASN A 364 9.98 -13.63 -11.74
N LEU A 365 10.33 -12.96 -10.65
CA LEU A 365 10.03 -11.53 -10.45
C LEU A 365 10.70 -10.61 -11.47
N PHE A 366 11.75 -11.06 -12.16
CA PHE A 366 12.37 -10.26 -13.23
C PHE A 366 11.36 -9.84 -14.31
N TRP A 367 10.38 -10.69 -14.64
CA TRP A 367 9.33 -10.36 -15.62
C TRP A 367 8.08 -9.73 -15.00
N SER A 368 8.05 -9.54 -13.68
CA SER A 368 6.88 -9.01 -12.98
C SER A 368 6.39 -7.68 -13.54
N PRO A 369 7.22 -6.69 -13.97
CA PRO A 369 6.68 -5.43 -14.46
C PRO A 369 5.75 -5.58 -15.68
N TRP A 370 6.02 -6.57 -16.53
CA TRP A 370 5.19 -6.85 -17.70
C TRP A 370 3.91 -7.61 -17.32
N HIS A 371 4.02 -8.59 -16.42
CA HIS A 371 2.86 -9.32 -15.89
C HIS A 371 1.92 -8.41 -15.11
N THR A 372 2.48 -7.52 -14.29
CA THR A 372 1.74 -6.53 -13.52
C THR A 372 1.02 -5.55 -14.43
N LEU A 373 1.68 -5.02 -15.47
CA LEU A 373 1.02 -4.14 -16.44
C LEU A 373 -0.10 -4.86 -17.21
N PHE A 374 0.14 -6.10 -17.63
CA PHE A 374 -0.86 -6.91 -18.31
C PHE A 374 -2.07 -7.18 -17.42
N ASN A 375 -1.87 -7.68 -16.20
CA ASN A 375 -2.94 -7.96 -15.26
C ASN A 375 -3.68 -6.69 -14.84
N TYR A 376 -2.99 -5.57 -14.66
CA TYR A 376 -3.62 -4.28 -14.41
C TYR A 376 -4.65 -3.95 -15.50
N PHE A 377 -4.29 -4.04 -16.79
CA PHE A 377 -5.23 -3.74 -17.87
C PHE A 377 -6.43 -4.69 -17.93
N ARG A 378 -6.28 -5.94 -17.47
CA ARG A 378 -7.40 -6.89 -17.38
C ARG A 378 -8.46 -6.48 -16.35
N THR A 379 -8.10 -5.65 -15.38
CA THR A 379 -9.03 -5.20 -14.32
C THR A 379 -9.85 -3.96 -14.69
N LEU A 380 -9.57 -3.32 -15.82
CA LEU A 380 -10.20 -2.04 -16.13
C LEU A 380 -11.65 -2.20 -16.55
N ASN A 381 -12.52 -1.39 -15.94
CA ASN A 381 -13.88 -1.21 -16.42
C ASN A 381 -13.96 -0.20 -17.57
N THR A 382 -15.15 -0.05 -18.16
CA THR A 382 -15.40 0.87 -19.28
C THR A 382 -14.99 2.31 -19.00
N TRP A 383 -15.25 2.84 -17.80
CA TRP A 383 -14.93 4.22 -17.44
C TRP A 383 -13.42 4.44 -17.30
N GLN A 384 -12.72 3.47 -16.72
CA GLN A 384 -11.27 3.45 -16.61
C GLN A 384 -10.60 3.37 -17.99
N ILE A 385 -11.15 2.58 -18.92
CA ILE A 385 -10.69 2.54 -20.32
C ILE A 385 -10.89 3.92 -21.00
N LEU A 386 -12.07 4.54 -20.83
CA LEU A 386 -12.34 5.88 -21.36
C LEU A 386 -11.39 6.94 -20.79
N SER A 387 -11.06 6.83 -19.50
CA SER A 387 -10.05 7.66 -18.85
C SER A 387 -8.68 7.51 -19.50
N TRP A 388 -8.21 6.28 -19.71
CA TRP A 388 -6.98 6.01 -20.47
C TRP A 388 -7.00 6.66 -21.84
N TRP A 389 -8.09 6.52 -22.61
CA TRP A 389 -8.24 7.18 -23.90
C TRP A 389 -8.18 8.70 -23.81
N GLY A 390 -8.85 9.30 -22.83
CA GLY A 390 -8.84 10.74 -22.58
C GLY A 390 -7.44 11.29 -22.34
N TRP A 391 -6.69 10.65 -21.43
CA TRP A 391 -5.32 11.05 -21.09
C TRP A 391 -4.33 10.83 -22.23
N LEU A 392 -4.45 9.72 -22.95
CA LEU A 392 -3.65 9.46 -24.15
C LEU A 392 -3.91 10.55 -25.20
N PHE A 393 -5.18 10.87 -25.49
CA PHE A 393 -5.53 11.93 -26.43
C PHE A 393 -5.02 13.30 -25.99
N MET A 394 -5.15 13.64 -24.70
CA MET A 394 -4.62 14.88 -24.15
C MET A 394 -3.10 14.94 -24.27
N GLY A 395 -2.37 13.90 -23.86
CA GLY A 395 -0.92 13.82 -24.01
C GLY A 395 -0.47 13.98 -25.46
N PHE A 396 -1.20 13.41 -26.41
CA PHE A 396 -0.93 13.57 -27.84
C PHE A 396 -1.15 15.00 -28.35
N THR A 397 -2.25 15.64 -27.97
CA THR A 397 -2.55 17.02 -28.39
C THR A 397 -1.58 18.02 -27.77
N LEU A 398 -1.26 17.87 -26.49
CA LEU A 398 -0.24 18.65 -25.80
C LEU A 398 1.13 18.45 -26.44
N ARG A 399 1.55 17.21 -26.73
CA ARG A 399 2.81 16.93 -27.42
C ARG A 399 2.91 17.68 -28.76
N LYS A 400 1.85 17.75 -29.56
CA LYS A 400 1.87 18.51 -30.82
C LYS A 400 2.10 20.00 -30.62
N ARG A 401 1.54 20.58 -29.55
CA ARG A 401 1.76 21.99 -29.19
C ARG A 401 3.17 22.21 -28.65
N PHE A 402 3.68 21.32 -27.79
CA PHE A 402 5.00 21.42 -27.17
C PHE A 402 6.18 21.00 -28.07
N VAL A 403 5.99 20.13 -29.07
CA VAL A 403 7.07 19.76 -30.02
C VAL A 403 7.35 20.89 -31.03
N LYS A 404 6.41 21.82 -31.24
CA LYS A 404 6.66 23.04 -32.03
C LYS A 404 7.57 24.04 -31.30
N THR A 405 7.68 23.97 -29.97
CA THR A 405 8.61 24.78 -29.17
C THR A 405 9.82 23.95 -28.78
N GLN A 406 11.01 24.55 -28.71
CA GLN A 406 12.30 23.87 -28.46
C GLN A 406 12.45 23.26 -27.03
N HIS A 407 11.35 23.08 -26.31
CA HIS A 407 11.23 22.75 -24.88
C HIS A 407 11.50 21.28 -24.52
N SER A 408 11.80 20.41 -25.48
CA SER A 408 12.19 19.01 -25.20
C SER A 408 13.45 18.89 -24.33
N LYS A 409 14.30 19.93 -24.27
CA LYS A 409 15.52 19.92 -23.45
C LYS A 409 15.29 20.25 -21.98
N THR A 410 14.19 20.93 -21.65
CA THR A 410 13.89 21.41 -20.29
C THR A 410 12.95 20.51 -19.52
N LEU A 411 12.10 19.73 -20.21
CA LEU A 411 11.12 18.85 -19.55
C LEU A 411 11.79 17.80 -18.65
N PHE A 412 12.84 17.14 -19.11
CA PHE A 412 13.47 16.06 -18.35
C PHE A 412 14.11 16.57 -17.04
N PRO A 413 14.95 17.62 -17.05
CA PRO A 413 15.42 18.23 -15.81
C PRO A 413 14.30 18.80 -14.93
N LEU A 414 13.22 19.35 -15.52
CA LEU A 414 12.07 19.85 -14.75
C LEU A 414 11.39 18.72 -13.98
N VAL A 415 11.17 17.56 -14.59
CA VAL A 415 10.61 16.40 -13.90
C VAL A 415 11.54 15.94 -12.78
N THR A 416 12.86 15.93 -13.00
CA THR A 416 13.84 15.64 -11.94
C THR A 416 13.72 16.61 -10.76
N LEU A 417 13.58 17.92 -11.04
CA LEU A 417 13.38 18.92 -9.99
C LEU A 417 12.06 18.77 -9.25
N LEU A 418 10.98 18.41 -9.96
CA LEU A 418 9.68 18.13 -9.33
C LEU A 418 9.76 16.90 -8.42
N SER A 419 10.40 15.82 -8.88
CA SER A 419 10.66 14.63 -8.07
C SER A 419 11.50 14.95 -6.83
N ALA A 420 12.57 15.74 -6.99
CA ALA A 420 13.40 16.19 -5.88
C ALA A 420 12.62 17.07 -4.90
N GLY A 421 11.84 18.02 -5.40
CA GLY A 421 10.99 18.90 -4.59
C GLY A 421 9.94 18.13 -3.79
N PHE A 422 9.33 17.10 -4.39
CA PHE A 422 8.42 16.18 -3.70
C PHE A 422 9.10 15.50 -2.51
N MET A 423 10.28 14.89 -2.70
CA MET A 423 11.01 14.22 -1.62
C MET A 423 11.46 15.20 -0.54
N LEU A 424 11.93 16.39 -0.93
CA LEU A 424 12.30 17.43 0.03
C LEU A 424 11.10 17.87 0.88
N ALA A 425 9.95 18.11 0.25
CA ALA A 425 8.73 18.50 0.95
C ALA A 425 8.25 17.42 1.92
N LEU A 426 8.25 16.15 1.48
CA LEU A 426 7.89 15.02 2.32
C LEU A 426 8.87 14.83 3.48
N GLY A 427 10.17 14.96 3.22
CA GLY A 427 11.21 14.90 4.26
C GLY A 427 11.05 16.00 5.31
N LEU A 428 10.78 17.24 4.89
CA LEU A 428 10.48 18.34 5.82
C LEU A 428 9.21 18.08 6.64
N LEU A 429 8.15 17.54 6.01
CA LEU A 429 6.92 17.17 6.71
C LEU A 429 7.18 16.13 7.80
N TYR A 430 7.95 15.08 7.50
CA TYR A 430 8.33 14.06 8.47
C TYR A 430 9.26 14.58 9.56
N GLY A 431 10.21 15.46 9.22
CA GLY A 431 11.02 16.15 10.21
C GLY A 431 10.18 17.00 11.18
N SER A 432 9.15 17.68 10.66
CA SER A 432 8.21 18.45 11.49
C SER A 432 7.30 17.58 12.35
N ARG A 433 6.96 16.36 11.93
CA ARG A 433 6.18 15.43 12.74
C ARG A 433 7.02 14.80 13.84
N ALA A 434 8.28 14.46 13.56
CA ALA A 434 9.21 13.89 14.53
C ALA A 434 9.36 14.73 15.80
N THR A 435 9.22 16.06 15.72
CA THR A 435 9.31 16.95 16.87
C THR A 435 8.10 16.89 17.81
N GLY A 436 6.94 16.42 17.32
CA GLY A 436 5.68 16.34 18.07
C GLY A 436 5.47 15.05 18.86
N ILE A 437 6.27 14.01 18.59
CA ILE A 437 6.14 12.66 19.18
C ILE A 437 7.48 12.14 19.76
N PRO A 438 8.25 12.95 20.51
CA PRO A 438 9.58 12.56 20.96
C PRO A 438 9.53 11.31 21.85
N GLY A 439 10.32 10.30 21.51
CA GLY A 439 10.48 9.08 22.31
C GLY A 439 9.58 7.90 21.90
N TYR A 440 8.59 8.11 21.03
CA TYR A 440 7.71 7.05 20.53
C TYR A 440 8.28 6.35 19.29
N SER A 441 8.67 7.11 18.27
CA SER A 441 9.18 6.59 17.00
C SER A 441 10.44 7.31 16.52
N LYS A 442 11.36 6.56 15.88
CA LYS A 442 12.51 7.12 15.15
C LYS A 442 12.25 7.20 13.64
N VAL A 443 11.22 6.51 13.15
CA VAL A 443 10.99 6.29 11.72
C VAL A 443 10.73 7.61 10.98
N TYR A 444 10.02 8.56 11.59
CA TYR A 444 9.88 9.90 11.03
C TYR A 444 11.22 10.62 10.83
N THR A 445 12.14 10.50 11.78
CA THR A 445 13.47 11.13 11.70
C THR A 445 14.33 10.45 10.64
N GLU A 446 14.29 9.12 10.60
CA GLU A 446 15.06 8.30 9.64
C GLU A 446 14.63 8.59 8.20
N TYR A 447 13.33 8.52 7.89
CA TYR A 447 12.84 8.83 6.55
C TYR A 447 12.99 10.31 6.21
N SER A 448 12.83 11.23 7.17
CA SER A 448 13.16 12.64 6.95
C SER A 448 14.60 12.82 6.45
N GLY A 449 15.57 12.23 7.16
CA GLY A 449 16.99 12.30 6.78
C GLY A 449 17.27 11.73 5.39
N ILE A 450 16.73 10.54 5.08
CA ILE A 450 16.92 9.88 3.78
C ILE A 450 16.31 10.73 2.64
N LEU A 451 15.06 11.18 2.80
CA LEU A 451 14.35 11.94 1.77
C LEU A 451 15.00 13.30 1.53
N LEU A 452 15.46 13.99 2.57
CA LEU A 452 16.18 15.26 2.45
C LEU A 452 17.52 15.09 1.73
N ALA A 453 18.29 14.04 2.07
CA ALA A 453 19.58 13.76 1.45
C ALA A 453 19.43 13.42 -0.05
N VAL A 454 18.56 12.48 -0.39
CA VAL A 454 18.33 12.05 -1.78
C VAL A 454 17.67 13.17 -2.59
N GLY A 455 16.68 13.84 -2.01
CA GLY A 455 16.02 15.00 -2.61
C GLY A 455 17.00 16.15 -2.89
N GLY A 456 17.86 16.49 -1.94
CA GLY A 456 18.85 17.56 -2.08
C GLY A 456 19.88 17.26 -3.18
N PHE A 457 20.40 16.02 -3.21
CA PHE A 457 21.29 15.58 -4.28
C PHE A 457 20.63 15.69 -5.66
N LEU A 458 19.40 15.17 -5.81
CA LEU A 458 18.68 15.21 -7.09
C LEU A 458 18.28 16.63 -7.51
N PHE A 459 18.00 17.51 -6.55
CA PHE A 459 17.72 18.91 -6.81
C PHE A 459 18.94 19.60 -7.43
N GLY A 460 20.11 19.47 -6.78
CA GLY A 460 21.37 20.00 -7.31
C GLY A 460 21.73 19.40 -8.67
N TYR A 461 21.52 18.10 -8.85
CA TYR A 461 21.73 17.43 -10.14
C TYR A 461 20.79 17.94 -11.24
N GLY A 462 19.51 18.13 -10.94
CA GLY A 462 18.51 18.69 -11.86
C GLY A 462 18.87 20.11 -12.31
N LEU A 463 19.33 20.95 -11.39
CA LEU A 463 19.83 22.29 -11.71
C LEU A 463 21.06 22.24 -12.62
N ALA A 464 22.02 21.35 -12.34
CA ALA A 464 23.20 21.16 -13.19
C ALA A 464 22.81 20.72 -14.61
N LEU A 465 21.82 19.82 -14.75
CA LEU A 465 21.32 19.40 -16.06
C LEU A 465 20.62 20.54 -16.83
N LEU A 466 19.84 21.38 -16.15
CA LEU A 466 19.25 22.58 -16.75
C LEU A 466 20.33 23.55 -17.23
N TYR A 467 21.30 23.84 -16.36
CA TYR A 467 22.40 24.76 -16.66
C TYR A 467 23.21 24.28 -17.87
N LEU A 468 23.67 23.03 -17.88
CA LEU A 468 24.43 22.45 -19.00
C LEU A 468 23.60 22.35 -20.29
N GLY A 469 22.28 22.17 -20.17
CA GLY A 469 21.34 22.10 -21.29
C GLY A 469 21.05 23.44 -21.96
N TYR A 470 21.10 24.54 -21.19
CA TYR A 470 20.80 25.90 -21.64
C TYR A 470 22.05 26.72 -21.98
N TRP A 471 23.14 26.55 -21.21
CA TRP A 471 24.32 27.41 -21.25
C TRP A 471 25.55 26.84 -21.99
N ARG A 472 25.50 25.63 -22.57
CA ARG A 472 26.54 25.27 -23.55
C ARG A 472 26.34 26.13 -24.81
N PRO A 473 27.22 27.12 -25.09
CA PRO A 473 27.06 27.97 -26.25
C PRO A 473 27.06 27.08 -27.50
N LYS A 474 26.15 27.33 -28.44
CA LYS A 474 26.36 26.88 -29.81
C LYS A 474 27.73 27.43 -30.19
N LYS A 475 28.73 26.57 -30.40
CA LYS A 475 29.95 27.00 -31.11
C LYS A 475 29.45 27.73 -32.35
N LYS A 476 29.70 29.05 -32.43
CA LYS A 476 29.39 29.85 -33.61
C LYS A 476 29.96 29.06 -34.78
N LYS A 477 29.11 28.65 -35.71
CA LYS A 477 29.60 28.23 -37.03
C LYS A 477 30.29 29.48 -37.57
N HIS A 478 31.61 29.50 -37.60
CA HIS A 478 32.31 30.40 -38.48
C HIS A 478 31.85 30.03 -39.89
N ALA A 479 31.03 30.90 -40.47
CA ALA A 479 30.77 30.85 -41.90
C ALA A 479 32.08 31.23 -42.62
N PRO A 480 32.39 30.58 -43.75
CA PRO A 480 33.58 30.91 -44.54
C PRO A 480 33.57 32.35 -45.04
#